data_AF-A0A2W7MSR3-F1
#
_entry.id   AF-A0A2W7MSR3-F1
#
_cell.length_a   1.000
_cell.length_b   1.000
_cell.length_c   1.000
_cell.angle_alpha   90.00
_cell.angle_beta   90.00
_cell.angle_gamma   90.00
#
_symmetry.space_group_name_H-M   'P 1'
#
loop_
_entity.id
_entity.type
_entity.pdbx_description
1 polymer ?
#
loop_
_entity_poly.entity_id
_entity_poly.type
_entity_poly.pdbx_seq_one_letter_code
_entity_poly.pdbx_strand_id
1 'polypeptide(L)'
;MGHDVSTIGNHKLNISNIEALANDLSKRFKSNVEYGYYHQYWFDINGNEIEPSYENVVLGKIPFAPSSNQTIWLSDEYYQIHQIINKHGDSYIKLPCFAESDSLKLEFESAIKGVSFELRDVENDIDYGTIYNDTFRNCLHSFDSRWWSFCKAFMEQSDIWSVGFDAVNYYRKQILNLFATIGGDKVVHLDDQGETQYLTYGDYNWQEILNELNAEFKETTLNISEFMMHKKLLPKDKYPLAFYDDFNDLINPKS
;
A
#
# COMPACT_ATOMS: atom_id res chain seq x y z
N MET A 1 20.77 1.54 9.17
CA MET A 1 19.36 1.98 9.10
C MET A 1 18.50 0.78 9.47
N GLY A 2 17.33 0.99 10.08
CA GLY A 2 16.47 -0.11 10.52
C GLY A 2 15.60 -0.59 9.36
N HIS A 3 15.50 -1.91 9.15
CA HIS A 3 14.65 -2.55 8.16
C HIS A 3 13.23 -2.69 8.71
N ASP A 4 12.22 -2.20 8.02
CA ASP A 4 10.81 -2.25 8.41
C ASP A 4 10.04 -3.35 7.69
N VAL A 5 8.95 -3.80 8.33
CA VAL A 5 8.00 -4.74 7.72
C VAL A 5 7.03 -3.94 6.86
N SER A 6 7.15 -4.07 5.54
CA SER A 6 6.23 -3.45 4.59
C SER A 6 5.17 -4.45 4.13
N THR A 7 3.90 -4.09 4.27
CA THR A 7 2.78 -4.98 3.94
C THR A 7 2.06 -4.51 2.69
N ILE A 8 1.94 -5.40 1.71
CA ILE A 8 1.21 -5.17 0.47
C ILE A 8 0.19 -6.30 0.31
N GLY A 9 -1.02 -6.00 -0.10
CA GLY A 9 -2.01 -7.05 -0.37
C GLY A 9 -2.96 -6.67 -1.49
N ASN A 10 -3.82 -7.61 -1.85
CA ASN A 10 -4.85 -7.37 -2.86
C ASN A 10 -6.02 -6.55 -2.29
N HIS A 11 -6.85 -5.98 -3.15
CA HIS A 11 -8.11 -5.36 -2.76
C HIS A 11 -9.23 -5.55 -3.79
N LYS A 12 -10.45 -5.12 -3.44
CA LYS A 12 -11.61 -5.07 -4.36
C LYS A 12 -12.29 -3.69 -4.34
N LEU A 13 -11.50 -2.64 -4.14
CA LEU A 13 -11.96 -1.26 -4.17
C LEU A 13 -12.42 -0.86 -5.58
N ASN A 14 -13.44 -0.01 -5.66
CA ASN A 14 -13.87 0.57 -6.93
C ASN A 14 -12.99 1.75 -7.33
N ILE A 15 -11.97 1.49 -8.14
CA ILE A 15 -10.95 2.46 -8.56
C ILE A 15 -11.26 3.16 -9.90
N SER A 16 -12.50 3.09 -10.40
CA SER A 16 -12.82 3.65 -11.73
C SER A 16 -12.56 5.15 -11.86
N ASN A 17 -12.62 5.87 -10.74
CA ASN A 17 -12.21 7.27 -10.55
C ASN A 17 -12.26 7.58 -9.04
N ILE A 18 -11.70 8.74 -8.65
CA ILE A 18 -11.61 9.14 -7.24
C ILE A 18 -12.97 9.26 -6.53
N GLU A 19 -14.03 9.75 -7.19
CA GLU A 19 -15.36 9.90 -6.56
C GLU A 19 -16.00 8.53 -6.31
N ALA A 20 -15.88 7.62 -7.28
CA ALA A 20 -16.36 6.25 -7.16
C ALA A 20 -15.65 5.50 -6.03
N LEU A 21 -14.33 5.71 -5.91
CA LEU A 21 -13.51 5.17 -4.84
C LEU A 21 -13.90 5.76 -3.48
N ALA A 22 -14.05 7.07 -3.38
CA ALA A 22 -14.48 7.75 -2.16
C ALA A 22 -15.84 7.23 -1.66
N ASN A 23 -16.78 6.99 -2.57
CA ASN A 23 -18.08 6.41 -2.24
C ASN A 23 -18.01 4.94 -1.78
N ASP A 24 -17.12 4.14 -2.37
CA ASP A 24 -16.88 2.76 -1.92
C ASP A 24 -16.24 2.74 -0.52
N LEU A 25 -15.19 3.53 -0.32
CA LEU A 25 -14.49 3.68 0.96
C LEU A 25 -15.42 4.18 2.07
N SER A 26 -16.26 5.18 1.78
CA SER A 26 -17.22 5.73 2.76
C SER A 26 -18.14 4.64 3.32
N LYS A 27 -18.60 3.70 2.48
CA LYS A 27 -19.45 2.58 2.89
C LYS A 27 -18.68 1.54 3.69
N ARG A 28 -17.45 1.23 3.29
CA ARG A 28 -16.60 0.21 3.91
C ARG A 28 -16.12 0.63 5.30
N PHE A 29 -15.59 1.84 5.41
CA PHE A 29 -15.06 2.40 6.66
C PHE A 29 -16.15 3.03 7.54
N LYS A 30 -17.36 3.26 7.01
CA LYS A 30 -18.46 3.93 7.72
C LYS A 30 -18.11 5.35 8.16
N SER A 31 -17.35 6.05 7.32
CA SER A 31 -16.80 7.38 7.59
C SER A 31 -17.09 8.33 6.43
N ASN A 32 -17.07 9.63 6.70
CA ASN A 32 -17.08 10.60 5.62
C ASN A 32 -15.76 10.50 4.85
N VAL A 33 -15.79 10.76 3.56
CA VAL A 33 -14.57 10.83 2.73
C VAL A 33 -14.54 12.17 2.02
N GLU A 34 -13.54 12.97 2.32
CA GLU A 34 -13.17 14.13 1.49
C GLU A 34 -12.14 13.66 0.48
N TYR A 35 -12.30 14.08 -0.78
CA TYR A 35 -11.43 13.64 -1.85
C TYR A 35 -10.96 14.79 -2.72
N GLY A 36 -9.75 14.63 -3.26
CA GLY A 36 -9.10 15.65 -4.07
C GLY A 36 -7.72 15.25 -4.51
N TYR A 37 -6.80 16.21 -4.56
CA TYR A 37 -5.40 15.97 -4.90
C TYR A 37 -4.49 16.93 -4.15
N TYR A 38 -3.20 16.58 -4.03
CA TYR A 38 -2.18 17.45 -3.47
C TYR A 38 -1.52 18.27 -4.59
N HIS A 39 -1.59 19.60 -4.52
CA HIS A 39 -1.08 20.48 -5.59
C HIS A 39 0.44 20.68 -5.47
N GLN A 40 1.19 19.66 -5.89
CA GLN A 40 2.66 19.57 -5.79
C GLN A 40 3.41 19.80 -7.09
N TYR A 41 2.74 19.69 -8.24
CA TYR A 41 3.40 19.85 -9.53
C TYR A 41 3.63 21.31 -9.87
N TRP A 42 4.83 21.61 -10.36
CA TRP A 42 5.29 22.95 -10.77
C TRP A 42 4.79 23.35 -12.16
N PHE A 43 3.71 22.75 -12.67
CA PHE A 43 3.20 23.03 -14.00
C PHE A 43 1.66 23.09 -14.06
N ASP A 44 1.16 23.93 -14.97
CA ASP A 44 -0.26 24.00 -15.29
C ASP A 44 -0.69 22.91 -16.30
N ILE A 45 -1.98 22.87 -16.64
CA ILE A 45 -2.54 21.91 -17.61
C ILE A 45 -1.99 22.09 -19.05
N ASN A 46 -1.25 23.16 -19.34
CA ASN A 46 -0.54 23.38 -20.61
C ASN A 46 0.95 23.11 -20.49
N GLY A 47 1.42 22.60 -19.35
CA GLY A 47 2.82 22.35 -19.05
C GLY A 47 3.67 23.62 -18.90
N ASN A 48 3.05 24.78 -18.68
CA ASN A 48 3.78 26.00 -18.32
C ASN A 48 4.13 25.95 -16.84
N GLU A 49 5.31 26.45 -16.50
CA GLU A 49 5.78 26.54 -15.13
C GLU A 49 4.86 27.42 -14.27
N ILE A 50 4.47 26.89 -13.11
CA ILE A 50 3.70 27.59 -12.07
C ILE A 50 4.27 27.23 -10.69
N GLU A 51 4.06 28.11 -9.72
CA GLU A 51 4.39 27.79 -8.32
C GLU A 51 3.36 26.79 -7.76
N PRO A 52 3.79 25.61 -7.27
CA PRO A 52 2.90 24.69 -6.56
C PRO A 52 2.44 25.33 -5.24
N SER A 53 1.19 25.08 -4.85
CA SER A 53 0.66 25.60 -3.59
C SER A 53 1.01 24.72 -2.40
N TYR A 54 1.38 23.45 -2.64
CA TYR A 54 1.62 22.45 -1.58
C TYR A 54 0.43 22.32 -0.62
N GLU A 55 -0.78 22.43 -1.17
CA GLU A 55 -2.04 22.34 -0.44
C GLU A 55 -2.93 21.24 -1.02
N ASN A 56 -3.75 20.65 -0.17
CA ASN A 56 -4.82 19.75 -0.58
C ASN A 56 -5.93 20.55 -1.28
N VAL A 57 -6.22 20.21 -2.53
CA VAL A 57 -7.32 20.78 -3.30
C VAL A 57 -8.51 19.84 -3.20
N VAL A 58 -9.55 20.27 -2.48
CA VAL A 58 -10.78 19.49 -2.30
C VAL A 58 -11.64 19.54 -3.56
N LEU A 59 -11.94 18.38 -4.12
CA LEU A 59 -12.85 18.22 -5.26
C LEU A 59 -14.28 17.90 -4.81
N GLY A 60 -14.43 17.19 -3.69
CA GLY A 60 -15.74 16.86 -3.16
C GLY A 60 -15.71 16.12 -1.82
N LYS A 61 -16.90 15.76 -1.34
CA LYS A 61 -17.10 15.03 -0.08
C LYS A 61 -18.25 14.04 -0.20
N ILE A 62 -18.02 12.80 0.22
CA ILE A 62 -19.04 11.77 0.37
C ILE A 62 -19.38 11.61 1.86
N PRO A 63 -20.57 12.05 2.31
CA PRO A 63 -21.00 11.85 3.69
C PRO A 63 -21.49 10.41 3.91
N PHE A 64 -21.06 9.76 4.99
CA PHE A 64 -21.61 8.45 5.40
C PHE A 64 -22.90 8.61 6.19
N ALA A 65 -22.88 9.47 7.21
CA ALA A 65 -24.03 9.78 8.06
C ALA A 65 -23.92 11.22 8.60
N PRO A 66 -25.04 11.93 8.81
CA PRO A 66 -25.02 13.32 9.30
C PRO A 66 -24.31 13.52 10.64
N SER A 67 -24.15 12.45 11.43
CA SER A 67 -23.53 12.46 12.76
C SER A 67 -22.15 11.80 12.80
N SER A 68 -21.58 11.38 11.66
CA SER A 68 -20.22 10.83 11.65
C SER A 68 -19.24 11.99 11.71
N ASN A 69 -18.42 12.02 12.77
CA ASN A 69 -17.38 13.04 12.93
C ASN A 69 -16.07 12.66 12.25
N GLN A 70 -15.86 11.37 11.96
CA GLN A 70 -14.64 10.90 11.32
C GLN A 70 -14.67 11.19 9.82
N THR A 71 -13.62 11.86 9.34
CA THR A 71 -13.43 12.16 7.92
C THR A 71 -12.08 11.62 7.49
N ILE A 72 -12.09 10.80 6.45
CA ILE A 72 -10.89 10.27 5.79
C ILE A 72 -10.58 11.18 4.60
N TRP A 73 -9.30 11.42 4.35
CA TRP A 73 -8.83 12.11 3.16
C TRP A 73 -8.38 11.11 2.09
N LEU A 74 -8.81 11.33 0.85
CA LEU A 74 -8.42 10.55 -0.31
C LEU A 74 -7.82 11.48 -1.37
N SER A 75 -6.54 11.32 -1.66
CA SER A 75 -5.84 12.04 -2.73
C SER A 75 -5.70 11.16 -3.97
N ASP A 76 -5.91 11.72 -5.16
CA ASP A 76 -5.46 11.15 -6.42
C ASP A 76 -4.12 11.78 -6.80
N GLU A 77 -3.05 11.00 -6.62
CA GLU A 77 -1.67 11.44 -6.83
C GLU A 77 -1.40 11.74 -8.30
N TYR A 78 -2.15 11.13 -9.22
CA TYR A 78 -2.01 11.33 -10.66
C TYR A 78 -3.06 12.27 -11.25
N TYR A 79 -3.88 12.93 -10.43
CA TYR A 79 -4.98 13.77 -10.91
C TYR A 79 -4.53 14.82 -11.93
N GLN A 80 -3.51 15.62 -11.59
CA GLN A 80 -3.00 16.67 -12.48
C GLN A 80 -2.34 16.10 -13.76
N ILE A 81 -1.69 14.94 -13.63
CA ILE A 81 -1.08 14.21 -14.75
C ILE A 81 -2.18 13.72 -15.72
N HIS A 82 -3.22 13.09 -15.20
CA HIS A 82 -4.37 12.64 -15.99
C HIS A 82 -5.09 13.81 -16.66
N GLN A 83 -5.19 14.98 -16.03
CA GLN A 83 -5.73 16.19 -16.69
C GLN A 83 -4.93 16.59 -17.94
N ILE A 84 -3.60 16.51 -17.87
CA ILE A 84 -2.73 16.81 -19.03
C ILE A 84 -2.89 15.74 -20.11
N ILE A 85 -2.82 14.46 -19.75
CA ILE A 85 -2.97 13.35 -20.70
C ILE A 85 -4.33 13.43 -21.40
N ASN A 86 -5.41 13.68 -20.66
CA ASN A 86 -6.76 13.81 -21.21
C ASN A 86 -6.89 15.00 -22.17
N LYS A 87 -6.18 16.11 -21.91
CA LYS A 87 -6.23 17.30 -22.75
C LYS A 87 -5.39 17.19 -24.02
N HIS A 88 -4.19 16.61 -23.91
CA HIS A 88 -3.19 16.66 -24.99
C HIS A 88 -2.99 15.31 -25.70
N GLY A 89 -3.51 14.22 -25.16
CA GLY A 89 -3.23 12.86 -25.63
C GLY A 89 -1.73 12.61 -25.74
N ASP A 90 -1.31 11.81 -26.72
CA ASP A 90 0.10 11.47 -26.97
C ASP A 90 1.03 12.68 -27.25
N SER A 91 0.48 13.88 -27.45
CA SER A 91 1.26 15.10 -27.65
C SER A 91 1.73 15.75 -26.34
N TYR A 92 1.37 15.21 -25.17
CA TYR A 92 1.81 15.75 -23.87
C TYR A 92 3.34 15.85 -23.76
N ILE A 93 4.09 14.96 -24.43
CA ILE A 93 5.57 14.94 -24.39
C ILE A 93 6.19 16.23 -24.95
N LYS A 94 5.43 17.01 -25.73
CA LYS A 94 5.88 18.24 -26.38
C LYS A 94 5.67 19.47 -25.49
N LEU A 95 5.04 19.30 -24.33
CA LEU A 95 4.79 20.43 -23.42
C LEU A 95 6.08 20.90 -22.75
N PRO A 96 6.17 22.19 -22.37
CA PRO A 96 7.40 22.78 -21.86
C PRO A 96 7.98 22.05 -20.64
N CYS A 97 7.12 21.58 -19.72
CA CYS A 97 7.55 20.86 -18.51
C CYS A 97 8.33 19.57 -18.78
N PHE A 98 8.26 19.00 -20.00
CA PHE A 98 8.99 17.77 -20.36
C PHE A 98 10.34 18.01 -21.06
N ALA A 99 10.69 19.26 -21.35
CA ALA A 99 11.89 19.58 -22.14
C ALA A 99 13.17 18.99 -21.54
N GLU A 100 13.26 18.88 -20.21
CA GLU A 100 14.48 18.46 -19.50
C GLU A 100 14.23 17.51 -18.31
N SER A 101 13.03 16.94 -18.14
CA SER A 101 12.71 16.09 -16.99
C SER A 101 12.40 14.64 -17.38
N ASP A 102 13.38 13.75 -17.27
CA ASP A 102 13.18 12.31 -17.47
C ASP A 102 12.40 11.67 -16.31
N SER A 103 12.53 12.18 -15.09
CA SER A 103 11.74 11.71 -13.94
C SER A 103 10.24 11.96 -14.14
N LEU A 104 9.88 13.14 -14.67
CA LEU A 104 8.48 13.46 -14.96
C LEU A 104 7.89 12.57 -16.06
N LYS A 105 8.70 12.18 -17.05
CA LYS A 105 8.25 11.22 -18.08
C LYS A 105 7.94 9.86 -17.48
N LEU A 106 8.80 9.34 -16.60
CA LEU A 106 8.57 8.06 -15.91
C LEU A 106 7.27 8.10 -15.09
N GLU A 107 7.01 9.20 -14.39
CA GLU A 107 5.79 9.37 -13.61
C GLU A 107 4.53 9.39 -14.48
N PHE A 108 4.59 10.08 -15.64
CA PHE A 108 3.50 10.03 -16.63
C PHE A 108 3.31 8.63 -17.20
N GLU A 109 4.39 7.89 -17.47
CA GLU A 109 4.31 6.50 -17.92
C GLU A 109 3.63 5.59 -16.87
N SER A 110 3.91 5.79 -15.58
CA SER A 110 3.20 5.09 -14.50
C SER A 110 1.72 5.48 -14.45
N ALA A 111 1.41 6.77 -14.53
CA ALA A 111 0.04 7.28 -14.53
C ALA A 111 -0.79 6.83 -15.74
N ILE A 112 -0.17 6.54 -16.89
CA ILE A 112 -0.85 5.95 -18.07
C ILE A 112 -1.22 4.48 -17.81
N LYS A 113 -0.40 3.75 -17.06
CA LYS A 113 -0.60 2.32 -16.80
C LYS A 113 -1.60 2.05 -15.68
N GLY A 114 -1.90 3.03 -14.83
CA GLY A 114 -2.79 2.82 -13.71
C GLY A 114 -3.12 4.05 -12.88
N VAL A 115 -3.53 3.78 -11.65
CA VAL A 115 -3.92 4.77 -10.65
C VAL A 115 -2.98 4.71 -9.45
N SER A 116 -2.88 5.83 -8.74
CA SER A 116 -2.25 5.91 -7.43
C SER A 116 -3.09 6.84 -6.57
N PHE A 117 -3.78 6.26 -5.59
CA PHE A 117 -4.53 7.04 -4.61
C PHE A 117 -3.88 6.91 -3.24
N GLU A 118 -3.86 8.00 -2.49
CA GLU A 118 -3.39 8.01 -1.12
C GLU A 118 -4.56 8.18 -0.16
N LEU A 119 -4.66 7.28 0.81
CA LEU A 119 -5.68 7.25 1.84
C LEU A 119 -5.06 7.67 3.17
N ARG A 120 -5.53 8.76 3.76
CA ARG A 120 -5.07 9.26 5.06
C ARG A 120 -6.23 9.37 6.05
N ASP A 121 -5.96 9.04 7.31
CA ASP A 121 -6.82 9.51 8.40
C ASP A 121 -6.48 10.97 8.69
N VAL A 122 -7.45 11.89 8.59
CA VAL A 122 -7.23 13.33 8.78
C VAL A 122 -6.75 13.64 10.21
N GLU A 123 -7.02 12.75 11.17
CA GLU A 123 -6.58 12.93 12.56
C GLU A 123 -5.09 12.59 12.78
N ASN A 124 -4.48 11.76 11.93
CA ASN A 124 -3.11 11.29 12.06
C ASN A 124 -2.33 11.45 10.74
N ASP A 125 -1.63 12.58 10.60
CA ASP A 125 -0.87 12.97 9.39
C ASP A 125 0.40 12.13 9.11
N ILE A 126 0.56 11.00 9.82
CA ILE A 126 1.71 10.09 9.73
C ILE A 126 1.33 8.76 9.08
N ASP A 127 0.07 8.33 9.26
CA ASP A 127 -0.39 7.01 8.84
C ASP A 127 -1.19 7.13 7.54
N TYR A 128 -0.67 6.51 6.47
CA TYR A 128 -1.32 6.51 5.15
C TYR A 128 -1.36 5.12 4.51
N GLY A 129 -2.17 4.95 3.48
CA GLY A 129 -2.15 3.76 2.62
C GLY A 129 -2.20 4.18 1.16
N THR A 130 -1.51 3.44 0.30
CA THR A 130 -1.51 3.70 -1.14
C THR A 130 -2.31 2.63 -1.86
N ILE A 131 -3.25 3.05 -2.70
CA ILE A 131 -4.17 2.21 -3.48
C ILE A 131 -3.73 2.29 -4.94
N TYR A 132 -3.41 1.15 -5.53
CA TYR A 132 -3.09 1.01 -6.95
C TYR A 132 -4.22 0.27 -7.68
N ASN A 133 -3.94 -0.29 -8.86
CA ASN A 133 -4.93 -0.98 -9.68
C ASN A 133 -5.58 -2.18 -8.96
N ASP A 134 -4.78 -3.01 -8.32
CA ASP A 134 -5.24 -4.21 -7.60
C ASP A 134 -4.51 -4.48 -6.28
N THR A 135 -3.56 -3.62 -5.90
CA THR A 135 -2.76 -3.70 -4.68
C THR A 135 -3.03 -2.53 -3.75
N PHE A 136 -2.98 -2.81 -2.45
CA PHE A 136 -2.98 -1.83 -1.38
C PHE A 136 -1.66 -1.95 -0.62
N ARG A 137 -0.90 -0.86 -0.56
CA ARG A 137 0.29 -0.75 0.27
C ARG A 137 -0.09 -0.13 1.61
N ASN A 138 0.10 -0.90 2.68
CA ASN A 138 -0.25 -0.48 4.03
C ASN A 138 0.92 0.24 4.71
N CYS A 139 0.73 1.52 5.00
CA CYS A 139 1.51 2.28 5.98
C CYS A 139 0.65 2.76 7.17
N LEU A 140 -0.60 2.25 7.30
CA LEU A 140 -1.52 2.56 8.41
C LEU A 140 -1.24 1.73 9.66
N HIS A 141 -0.64 0.54 9.48
CA HIS A 141 -0.29 -0.38 10.56
C HIS A 141 1.15 -0.84 10.37
N SER A 142 2.03 -0.43 11.28
CA SER A 142 3.44 -0.84 11.29
C SER A 142 3.69 -1.93 12.32
N PHE A 143 4.73 -2.73 12.08
CA PHE A 143 5.21 -3.69 13.06
C PHE A 143 6.37 -3.08 13.85
N ASP A 144 6.11 -2.68 15.10
CA ASP A 144 7.02 -1.88 15.93
C ASP A 144 8.45 -2.44 16.07
N SER A 145 8.61 -3.76 16.00
CA SER A 145 9.87 -4.43 16.32
C SER A 145 10.81 -4.63 15.11
N ARG A 146 10.53 -4.03 13.96
CA ARG A 146 11.36 -4.10 12.73
C ARG A 146 11.38 -5.50 12.08
N TRP A 147 11.86 -5.58 10.85
CA TRP A 147 11.91 -6.80 10.02
C TRP A 147 12.58 -7.98 10.72
N TRP A 148 13.78 -7.76 11.30
CA TRP A 148 14.53 -8.85 11.93
C TRP A 148 13.78 -9.51 13.07
N SER A 149 13.07 -8.74 13.90
CA SER A 149 12.28 -9.34 14.99
C SER A 149 11.05 -10.10 14.46
N PHE A 150 10.49 -9.65 13.34
CA PHE A 150 9.43 -10.39 12.65
C PHE A 150 9.93 -11.75 12.17
N CYS A 151 11.10 -11.80 11.49
CA CYS A 151 11.72 -13.06 11.06
C CYS A 151 12.03 -13.99 12.23
N LYS A 152 12.57 -13.45 13.32
CA LYS A 152 12.94 -14.20 14.51
C LYS A 152 11.78 -14.97 15.14
N ALA A 153 10.55 -14.46 15.03
CA ALA A 153 9.37 -15.16 15.55
C ALA A 153 9.19 -16.56 14.92
N PHE A 154 9.73 -16.79 13.72
CA PHE A 154 9.58 -18.03 12.96
C PHE A 154 10.81 -18.94 13.00
N MET A 155 11.87 -18.55 13.71
CA MET A 155 13.18 -19.23 13.67
C MET A 155 13.56 -19.82 15.03
N GLU A 156 14.40 -20.86 15.00
CA GLU A 156 15.03 -21.47 16.17
C GLU A 156 15.98 -20.44 16.81
N GLN A 157 15.53 -19.76 17.86
CA GLN A 157 16.32 -18.79 18.63
C GLN A 157 16.33 -19.05 20.13
N SER A 158 17.38 -18.55 20.79
CA SER A 158 17.73 -18.83 22.19
C SER A 158 17.68 -17.59 23.09
N ASP A 159 17.18 -16.46 22.60
CA ASP A 159 17.20 -15.17 23.26
C ASP A 159 15.85 -14.82 23.93
N ILE A 160 15.95 -14.44 25.22
CA ILE A 160 14.85 -14.10 26.15
C ILE A 160 14.00 -12.89 25.68
N TRP A 161 14.52 -12.09 24.75
CA TRP A 161 13.89 -10.87 24.23
C TRP A 161 13.28 -11.04 22.84
N SER A 162 13.13 -12.28 22.37
CA SER A 162 12.52 -12.57 21.07
C SER A 162 11.05 -12.15 21.06
N VAL A 163 10.63 -11.49 19.97
CA VAL A 163 9.22 -11.26 19.68
C VAL A 163 8.57 -12.62 19.48
N GLY A 164 7.62 -12.95 20.35
CA GLY A 164 6.84 -14.18 20.25
C GLY A 164 5.70 -14.09 19.23
N PHE A 165 5.07 -15.23 18.98
CA PHE A 165 3.92 -15.34 18.06
C PHE A 165 2.75 -14.42 18.43
N ASP A 166 2.60 -14.04 19.69
CA ASP A 166 1.49 -13.18 20.14
C ASP A 166 1.58 -11.78 19.53
N ALA A 167 2.77 -11.19 19.45
CA ALA A 167 2.97 -9.87 18.84
C ALA A 167 2.79 -9.94 17.32
N VAL A 168 3.30 -11.00 16.67
CA VAL A 168 3.04 -11.24 15.24
C VAL A 168 1.56 -11.42 14.97
N ASN A 169 0.84 -12.22 15.77
CA ASN A 169 -0.59 -12.42 15.60
C ASN A 169 -1.42 -11.17 15.90
N TYR A 170 -0.99 -10.35 16.85
CA TYR A 170 -1.64 -9.06 17.10
C TYR A 170 -1.56 -8.17 15.85
N TYR A 171 -0.36 -8.02 15.28
CA TYR A 171 -0.14 -7.30 14.03
C TYR A 171 -0.97 -7.89 12.87
N ARG A 172 -0.89 -9.20 12.65
CA ARG A 172 -1.65 -9.90 11.60
C ARG A 172 -3.15 -9.69 11.70
N LYS A 173 -3.72 -9.61 12.91
CA LYS A 173 -5.14 -9.31 13.11
C LYS A 173 -5.52 -7.89 12.70
N GLN A 174 -4.65 -6.91 12.95
CA GLN A 174 -4.86 -5.53 12.47
C GLN A 174 -4.82 -5.48 10.94
N ILE A 175 -3.83 -6.13 10.34
CA ILE A 175 -3.71 -6.25 8.87
C ILE A 175 -4.94 -6.95 8.28
N LEU A 176 -5.34 -8.11 8.80
CA LEU A 176 -6.54 -8.82 8.35
C LEU A 176 -7.78 -7.92 8.39
N ASN A 177 -7.99 -7.17 9.48
CA ASN A 177 -9.15 -6.31 9.62
C ASN A 177 -9.16 -5.18 8.56
N LEU A 178 -8.01 -4.55 8.33
CA LEU A 178 -7.85 -3.54 7.29
C LEU A 178 -8.12 -4.11 5.89
N PHE A 179 -7.44 -5.20 5.53
CA PHE A 179 -7.55 -5.80 4.20
C PHE A 179 -8.95 -6.37 3.93
N ALA A 180 -9.59 -6.99 4.93
CA ALA A 180 -10.98 -7.42 4.81
C ALA A 180 -11.93 -6.24 4.55
N THR A 181 -11.69 -5.08 5.18
CA THR A 181 -12.49 -3.86 4.98
C THR A 181 -12.43 -3.39 3.52
N ILE A 182 -11.25 -3.42 2.89
CA ILE A 182 -11.06 -3.06 1.47
C ILE A 182 -11.31 -4.23 0.49
N GLY A 183 -11.78 -5.37 1.00
CA GLY A 183 -12.14 -6.55 0.21
C GLY A 183 -10.97 -7.41 -0.25
N GLY A 184 -9.78 -7.16 0.29
CA GLY A 184 -8.60 -8.01 0.19
C GLY A 184 -8.68 -9.24 1.09
N ASP A 185 -7.91 -10.26 0.75
CA ASP A 185 -7.87 -11.53 1.49
C ASP A 185 -6.45 -12.10 1.64
N LYS A 186 -5.45 -11.48 1.01
CA LYS A 186 -4.07 -11.94 1.01
C LYS A 186 -3.12 -10.77 1.08
N VAL A 187 -2.01 -10.98 1.79
CA VAL A 187 -0.92 -10.02 1.86
C VAL A 187 0.43 -10.71 1.69
N VAL A 188 1.42 -9.91 1.37
CA VAL A 188 2.84 -10.21 1.53
C VAL A 188 3.45 -9.22 2.51
N HIS A 189 4.35 -9.70 3.36
CA HIS A 189 5.20 -8.88 4.20
C HIS A 189 6.63 -8.94 3.66
N LEU A 190 7.19 -7.78 3.37
CA LEU A 190 8.46 -7.60 2.66
C LEU A 190 9.41 -6.74 3.49
N ASP A 191 10.70 -6.98 3.30
CA ASP A 191 11.76 -6.11 3.81
C ASP A 191 11.83 -4.84 2.94
N ASP A 192 11.72 -3.67 3.56
CA ASP A 192 11.77 -2.37 2.89
C ASP A 192 13.19 -1.90 2.55
N GLN A 193 14.23 -2.58 3.03
CA GLN A 193 15.64 -2.24 2.79
C GLN A 193 16.48 -3.47 2.40
N GLY A 194 15.83 -4.61 2.19
CA GLY A 194 16.46 -5.88 1.82
C GLY A 194 16.28 -6.23 0.34
N GLU A 195 16.44 -7.52 0.02
CA GLU A 195 16.36 -8.03 -1.36
C GLU A 195 14.99 -7.82 -2.00
N THR A 196 13.92 -7.76 -1.21
CA THR A 196 12.55 -7.52 -1.67
C THR A 196 12.17 -6.04 -1.76
N GLN A 197 13.10 -5.11 -1.46
CA GLN A 197 12.80 -3.68 -1.41
C GLN A 197 12.15 -3.17 -2.71
N TYR A 198 12.59 -3.65 -3.86
CA TYR A 198 12.05 -3.19 -5.14
C TYR A 198 10.57 -3.56 -5.33
N LEU A 199 10.08 -4.64 -4.70
CA LEU A 199 8.66 -5.01 -4.68
C LEU A 199 7.86 -4.12 -3.73
N THR A 200 8.50 -3.55 -2.70
CA THR A 200 7.87 -2.64 -1.74
C THR A 200 7.56 -1.26 -2.34
N TYR A 201 8.44 -0.77 -3.22
CA TYR A 201 8.38 0.59 -3.76
C TYR A 201 8.10 0.65 -5.26
N GLY A 202 8.04 -0.49 -5.95
CA GLY A 202 7.75 -0.53 -7.38
C GLY A 202 6.25 -0.65 -7.68
N ASP A 203 5.87 -0.26 -8.89
CA ASP A 203 4.50 -0.31 -9.40
C ASP A 203 4.14 -1.72 -9.90
N TYR A 204 4.12 -2.70 -8.98
CA TYR A 204 3.76 -4.09 -9.29
C TYR A 204 2.29 -4.37 -8.97
N ASN A 205 1.58 -5.00 -9.90
CA ASN A 205 0.26 -5.55 -9.62
C ASN A 205 0.37 -6.82 -8.76
N TRP A 206 -0.75 -7.27 -8.20
CA TRP A 206 -0.76 -8.38 -7.25
C TRP A 206 -0.19 -9.68 -7.86
N GLN A 207 -0.54 -9.97 -9.11
CA GLN A 207 -0.05 -11.17 -9.78
C GLN A 207 1.44 -11.10 -10.11
N GLU A 208 1.96 -9.93 -10.46
CA GLU A 208 3.39 -9.70 -10.68
C GLU A 208 4.20 -9.93 -9.40
N ILE A 209 3.74 -9.38 -8.27
CA ILE A 209 4.37 -9.63 -6.96
C ILE A 209 4.44 -11.13 -6.67
N LEU A 210 3.33 -11.85 -6.85
CA LEU A 210 3.31 -13.30 -6.62
C LEU A 210 4.21 -14.06 -7.59
N ASN A 211 4.31 -13.63 -8.85
CA ASN A 211 5.19 -14.26 -9.83
C ASN A 211 6.66 -14.08 -9.44
N GLU A 212 7.07 -12.87 -9.05
CA GLU A 212 8.43 -12.57 -8.60
C GLU A 212 8.80 -13.36 -7.34
N LEU A 213 7.91 -13.40 -6.34
CA LEU A 213 8.13 -14.22 -5.14
C LEU A 213 8.30 -15.71 -5.47
N ASN A 214 7.54 -16.24 -6.44
CA ASN A 214 7.64 -17.64 -6.85
C ASN A 214 8.85 -17.93 -7.75
N ALA A 215 9.37 -16.94 -8.47
CA ALA A 215 10.53 -17.10 -9.35
C ALA A 215 11.84 -16.98 -8.58
N GLU A 216 11.98 -15.92 -7.79
CA GLU A 216 13.24 -15.52 -7.15
C GLU A 216 13.32 -15.90 -5.67
N PHE A 217 12.19 -15.86 -4.95
CA PHE A 217 12.16 -15.99 -3.49
C PHE A 217 11.39 -17.22 -2.98
N LYS A 218 11.13 -18.21 -3.84
CA LYS A 218 10.21 -19.32 -3.51
C LYS A 218 10.62 -20.08 -2.25
N GLU A 219 11.91 -20.41 -2.14
CA GLU A 219 12.47 -21.18 -1.02
C GLU A 219 12.69 -20.33 0.24
N THR A 220 12.58 -19.00 0.11
CA THR A 220 12.77 -18.01 1.20
C THR A 220 11.49 -17.26 1.55
N THR A 221 10.36 -17.58 0.90
CA THR A 221 9.04 -17.05 1.21
C THR A 221 8.34 -18.00 2.18
N LEU A 222 8.06 -17.54 3.39
CA LEU A 222 7.32 -18.33 4.37
C LEU A 222 5.80 -18.08 4.24
N ASN A 223 5.01 -19.13 4.07
CA ASN A 223 3.56 -19.04 4.26
C ASN A 223 3.24 -19.06 5.76
N ILE A 224 2.78 -17.92 6.31
CA ILE A 224 2.54 -17.77 7.74
C ILE A 224 1.39 -18.68 8.19
N SER A 225 0.27 -18.69 7.46
CA SER A 225 -0.90 -19.47 7.84
C SER A 225 -0.62 -20.98 7.87
N GLU A 226 0.16 -21.49 6.91
CA GLU A 226 0.65 -22.88 6.92
C GLU A 226 1.61 -23.13 8.08
N PHE A 227 2.58 -22.24 8.29
CA PHE A 227 3.50 -22.32 9.41
C PHE A 227 2.73 -22.42 10.74
N MET A 228 1.68 -21.62 10.94
CA MET A 228 0.92 -21.55 12.18
C MET A 228 0.14 -22.82 12.52
N MET A 229 -0.13 -23.69 11.53
CA MET A 229 -0.75 -25.00 11.79
C MET A 229 0.18 -25.97 12.50
N HIS A 230 1.50 -25.86 12.28
CA HIS A 230 2.50 -26.79 12.80
C HIS A 230 3.44 -26.15 13.82
N LYS A 231 3.66 -24.83 13.70
CA LYS A 231 4.59 -24.00 14.48
C LYS A 231 6.00 -24.60 14.58
N LYS A 232 6.42 -25.30 13.52
CA LYS A 232 7.77 -25.86 13.43
C LYS A 232 8.71 -24.74 13.01
N LEU A 233 9.51 -24.27 13.96
CA LEU A 233 10.50 -23.21 13.76
C LEU A 233 11.50 -23.58 12.64
N LEU A 234 11.92 -22.57 11.89
CA LEU A 234 12.95 -22.67 10.87
C LEU A 234 14.34 -22.72 11.52
N PRO A 235 15.32 -23.46 10.97
CA PRO A 235 16.69 -23.41 11.43
C PRO A 235 17.27 -21.99 11.44
N LYS A 236 18.22 -21.71 12.34
CA LYS A 236 18.80 -20.38 12.55
C LYS A 236 19.45 -19.76 11.30
N ASP A 237 19.84 -20.56 10.31
CA ASP A 237 20.45 -20.14 9.04
C ASP A 237 19.45 -20.00 7.88
N LYS A 238 18.16 -20.32 8.12
CA LYS A 238 17.09 -20.23 7.11
C LYS A 238 16.20 -19.01 7.36
N TYR A 239 16.75 -17.83 7.10
CA TYR A 239 16.02 -16.56 7.21
C TYR A 239 15.00 -16.40 6.07
N PRO A 240 13.72 -16.15 6.37
CA PRO A 240 12.77 -15.73 5.36
C PRO A 240 13.15 -14.36 4.79
N LEU A 241 12.99 -14.20 3.47
CA LEU A 241 13.14 -12.92 2.76
C LEU A 241 11.79 -12.27 2.45
N ALA A 242 10.72 -13.07 2.49
CA ALA A 242 9.35 -12.61 2.35
C ALA A 242 8.43 -13.49 3.20
N PHE A 243 7.25 -12.96 3.51
CA PHE A 243 6.17 -13.74 4.09
C PHE A 243 4.92 -13.58 3.25
N TYR A 244 4.24 -14.69 2.97
CA TYR A 244 2.91 -14.69 2.39
C TYR A 244 1.89 -15.04 3.48
N ASP A 245 0.77 -14.35 3.50
CA ASP A 245 -0.29 -14.61 4.47
C ASP A 245 -1.68 -14.48 3.86
N ASP A 246 -2.46 -15.56 3.99
CA ASP A 246 -3.88 -15.63 3.60
C ASP A 246 -4.82 -15.67 4.82
N PHE A 247 -4.25 -15.53 6.03
CA PHE A 247 -4.93 -15.48 7.32
C PHE A 247 -5.84 -16.69 7.63
N ASN A 248 -5.71 -17.80 6.92
CA ASN A 248 -6.62 -18.94 7.06
C ASN A 248 -6.59 -19.52 8.47
N ASP A 249 -5.44 -19.49 9.15
CA ASP A 249 -5.31 -19.93 10.55
C ASP A 249 -6.05 -19.02 11.55
N LEU A 250 -6.15 -17.71 11.24
CA LEU A 250 -6.88 -16.73 12.06
C LEU A 250 -8.39 -16.76 11.81
N ILE A 251 -8.79 -16.97 10.55
CA ILE A 251 -10.21 -17.00 10.15
C ILE A 251 -10.86 -18.33 10.55
N ASN A 252 -10.14 -19.44 10.38
CA ASN A 252 -10.60 -20.78 10.68
C ASN A 252 -9.68 -21.46 11.70
N PRO A 253 -9.65 -20.98 12.97
CA PRO A 253 -8.79 -21.57 13.97
C PRO A 253 -9.20 -23.03 14.20
N LYS A 254 -8.31 -23.97 13.91
CA LYS A 254 -8.51 -25.37 14.27
C LYS A 254 -8.50 -25.46 15.81
N SER A 255 -9.63 -25.86 16.37
CA SER A 255 -9.87 -26.10 17.80
C SER A 255 -8.95 -27.16 18.37
#